data_AF-A0A920M1G4-F1
#
_entry.id   AF-A0A920M1G4-F1
#
_cell.length_a   1.000
_cell.length_b   1.000
_cell.length_c   1.000
_cell.angle_alpha   90.00
_cell.angle_beta   90.00
_cell.angle_gamma   90.00
#
_symmetry.space_group_name_H-M   'P 1'
#
loop_
_entity.id
_entity.type
_entity.pdbx_description
1 polymer ?
#
loop_
_entity_poly.entity_id
_entity_poly.type
_entity_poly.pdbx_seq_one_letter_code
_entity_poly.pdbx_strand_id
1 'polypeptide(L)' 'MKHRGVVCEKCGVEVTLAKVRRDRMGHIELAAPVAQFGS' A
#
# COMPACT_ATOMS: atom_id res chain seq x y z
N MET A 1 6.31 4.15 -21.17
CA MET A 1 5.24 3.55 -20.34
C MET A 1 3.92 4.24 -20.70
N LYS A 2 3.09 3.64 -21.56
CA LYS A 2 1.90 4.32 -22.11
C LYS A 2 0.71 4.41 -21.14
N HIS A 3 0.67 3.57 -20.10
CA HIS A 3 -0.44 3.48 -19.15
C HIS A 3 -0.02 3.80 -17.69
N ARG A 4 1.09 4.53 -17.51
CA ARG A 4 1.62 4.84 -16.17
C ARG A 4 0.61 5.72 -15.41
N GLY A 5 0.25 5.31 -14.20
CA GLY A 5 -0.74 5.99 -13.34
C GLY A 5 -2.19 5.55 -13.56
N VAL A 6 -2.46 4.61 -14.47
CA VAL A 6 -3.79 4.02 -14.64
C VAL A 6 -3.99 2.89 -13.63
N VAL A 7 -5.15 2.86 -12.97
CA VAL A 7 -5.58 1.75 -12.12
C VAL A 7 -6.41 0.78 -12.97
N CYS A 8 -6.07 -0.51 -12.94
CA CYS A 8 -6.83 -1.51 -13.67
C CYS A 8 -8.21 -1.72 -13.01
N GLU A 9 -9.30 -1.55 -13.76
CA GLU A 9 -10.68 -1.74 -13.25
C GLU A 9 -10.98 -3.20 -12.89
N LYS A 10 -10.29 -4.16 -13.52
CA LYS A 10 -10.50 -5.59 -13.27
C LYS A 10 -9.83 -6.07 -11.99
N CYS A 11 -8.62 -5.58 -11.67
CA CYS A 11 -7.83 -6.08 -10.52
C CYS A 11 -7.47 -5.01 -9.48
N GLY A 12 -7.77 -3.73 -9.72
CA GLY A 12 -7.49 -2.62 -8.82
C GLY A 12 -6.01 -2.21 -8.71
N VAL A 13 -5.12 -2.81 -9.50
CA VAL A 13 -3.68 -2.54 -9.43
C VAL A 13 -3.31 -1.31 -10.25
N GLU A 14 -2.57 -0.39 -9.64
CA GLU A 14 -2.01 0.79 -10.31
C GLU A 14 -0.75 0.44 -11.11
N VAL A 15 -0.72 0.82 -12.38
CA VAL A 15 0.45 0.66 -13.25
C VAL A 15 1.48 1.73 -12.93
N THR A 16 2.43 1.40 -12.06
CA THR A 16 3.52 2.30 -11.67
C THR A 16 4.84 1.55 -11.54
N LEU A 17 5.92 2.25 -11.16
CA LEU A 17 7.23 1.63 -10.98
C LEU A 17 7.18 0.67 -9.79
N ALA A 18 7.76 -0.52 -9.93
CA ALA A 18 7.87 -1.48 -8.83
C ALA A 18 8.57 -0.91 -7.58
N LYS A 19 9.38 0.15 -7.75
CA LYS A 19 10.04 0.88 -6.64
C LYS A 19 9.05 1.31 -5.55
N VAL A 20 7.81 1.72 -5.91
CA VAL A 20 6.83 2.21 -4.94
C VAL A 20 6.40 1.17 -3.90
N ARG A 21 6.62 -0.14 -4.17
CA ARG A 21 6.33 -1.22 -3.22
C ARG A 21 7.16 -1.14 -1.93
N ARG A 22 8.30 -0.44 -1.97
CA ARG A 22 9.15 -0.19 -0.80
C ARG A 22 8.73 1.04 -0.01
N ASP A 23 8.01 1.97 -0.65
CA ASP A 23 7.67 3.27 -0.07
C ASP A 23 6.23 3.27 0.49
N ARG A 24 5.33 2.46 -0.08
CA ARG A 24 3.93 2.35 0.37
C ARG A 24 3.82 1.44 1.59
N MET A 25 3.28 1.98 2.68
CA MET A 25 2.99 1.23 3.90
C MET A 25 1.54 0.75 3.91
N GLY A 26 1.31 -0.46 4.40
CA GLY A 26 -0.02 -0.91 4.83
C GLY A 26 -0.17 -0.69 6.33
N HIS A 27 -1.39 -0.46 6.78
CA HIS A 27 -1.72 -0.49 8.20
C HIS A 27 -2.69 -1.64 8.46
N ILE A 28 -2.67 -2.14 9.70
CA ILE A 28 -3.62 -3.15 10.17
C ILE A 28 -4.46 -2.47 11.25
N GLU A 29 -5.78 -2.50 11.08
CA GLU A 29 -6.70 -2.07 12.12
C GLU A 29 -6.81 -3.17 13.19
N LEU A 30 -6.47 -2.82 14.43
CA LEU A 30 -6.53 -3.76 15.55
C LEU A 30 -7.93 -3.74 16.18
N ALA A 31 -8.44 -4.92 16.54
CA ALA A 31 -9.74 -5.05 17.21
C ALA A 31 -9.74 -4.48 18.65
N ALA A 32 -8.57 -4.40 19.29
CA ALA A 32 -8.38 -3.84 20.61
C ALA A 32 -7.05 -3.06 20.67
N PRO A 33 -6.95 -2.01 21.50
CA PRO A 33 -5.73 -1.21 21.59
C PRO A 33 -4.59 -2.04 22.17
N VAL A 34 -3.42 -1.97 21.55
CA VAL A 34 -2.17 -2.57 22.04
C VAL A 34 -1.31 -1.47 22.65
N ALA A 35 -0.80 -1.70 23.85
CA ALA A 35 0.24 -0.86 24.42
C ALA A 35 1.52 -1.07 23.61
N GLN A 36 1.96 -0.03 22.89
CA GLN A 36 3.30 0.00 22.33
C GLN A 36 4.29 0.22 23.49
N PHE A 37 4.77 -0.87 24.09
CA PHE A 37 5.73 -0.80 25.19
C PHE A 37 7.16 -0.75 24.61
N GLY A 38 7.64 0.47 24.36
CA GLY A 38 8.99 0.74 23.87
C GLY A 38 9.34 2.21 24.08
N SER A 39 10.46 2.42 24.78
CA SER A 39 11.14 3.68 25.13
C SER A 39 11.16 4.76 24.06
#